data_AF-A0A846E288-F1
#
_entry.id   AF-A0A846E288-F1
#
_cell.length_a   1.000
_cell.length_b   1.000
_cell.length_c   1.000
_cell.angle_alpha   90.00
_cell.angle_beta   90.00
_cell.angle_gamma   90.00
#
_symmetry.space_group_name_H-M   'P 1'
#
loop_
_entity.id
_entity.type
_entity.pdbx_description
1 polymer ?
#
loop_
_entity_poly.entity_id
_entity_poly.type
_entity_poly.pdbx_seq_one_letter_code
_entity_poly.pdbx_strand_id
1 'polypeptide(L)'
;MQSSLPLHVQKNIQEVKEKKLTELDLSNYYSADDSEKLTEIPGEVFDLPQLEVLNLNWNRLTEIPEAIGRLSKLKELHLFGNSIVQYPDLLALLPNLNYLGIRRSLSSKLPPKIIPIIHKINRLGIDLSDNQLTTLPEAITKLTNLTHLDLSNNQLKSVAGEITKLTNLTLLYLSNNHLTSLLEEITQLTNLTHLDLNDNQLKSLPEGITKLTNLTHLDLNDNQLTSVPEEITKLTNLTHLDLSNNQLTSLLEEITQLTNLTLLNLGFNQLKSVPEEITKLTNLTLLDLNDNQLKNIPEAIAKLTNLTLLSLGDNQLKSLPEGITNLTNLTILIL
;
A
#
# COMPACT_ATOMS: atom_id res chain seq x y z
N MET A 1 2.97 13.23 -40.47
CA MET A 1 3.75 14.34 -39.87
C MET A 1 4.47 13.73 -38.68
N GLN A 2 5.76 14.01 -38.47
CA GLN A 2 6.36 13.69 -37.18
C GLN A 2 5.72 14.63 -36.14
N SER A 3 5.00 14.09 -35.17
CA SER A 3 4.63 14.85 -33.98
C SER A 3 5.92 15.13 -33.23
N SER A 4 6.36 16.38 -33.23
CA SER A 4 7.46 16.82 -32.37
C SER A 4 7.13 16.47 -30.92
N LEU A 5 8.07 15.83 -30.22
CA LEU A 5 7.91 15.49 -28.80
C LEU A 5 7.44 16.71 -27.98
N PRO A 6 6.60 16.54 -26.95
CA PRO A 6 6.19 17.65 -26.08
C PRO A 6 7.40 18.40 -25.53
N LEU A 7 7.31 19.73 -25.41
CA LEU A 7 8.46 20.56 -25.05
C LEU A 7 9.07 20.20 -23.69
N HIS A 8 8.23 19.79 -22.73
CA HIS A 8 8.67 19.32 -21.42
C HIS A 8 9.47 18.00 -21.52
N VAL A 9 9.06 17.06 -22.39
CA VAL A 9 9.79 15.81 -22.65
C VAL A 9 11.18 16.12 -23.22
N GLN A 10 11.26 16.98 -24.24
CA GLN A 10 12.54 17.39 -24.84
C GLN A 10 13.47 18.02 -23.79
N LYS A 11 12.93 18.91 -22.96
CA LYS A 11 13.68 19.59 -21.90
C LYS A 11 14.22 18.59 -20.87
N ASN A 12 13.38 17.67 -20.38
CA ASN A 12 13.78 16.71 -19.36
C ASN A 12 14.86 15.75 -19.87
N ILE A 13 14.71 15.23 -21.10
CA ILE A 13 15.75 14.39 -21.76
C ILE A 13 17.07 15.16 -21.89
N GLN A 14 17.02 16.41 -22.35
CA GLN A 14 18.22 17.23 -22.52
C GLN A 14 18.90 17.57 -21.18
N GLU A 15 18.11 17.88 -20.14
CA GLU A 15 18.62 18.17 -18.79
C GLU A 15 19.32 16.95 -18.18
N VAL A 16 18.70 15.76 -18.28
CA VAL A 16 19.30 14.50 -17.85
C VAL A 16 20.60 14.20 -18.61
N LYS A 17 20.64 14.48 -19.91
CA LYS A 17 21.81 14.27 -20.77
C LYS A 17 22.97 15.22 -20.43
N GLU A 18 22.68 16.50 -20.24
CA GLU A 18 23.70 17.52 -19.91
C GLU A 18 24.26 17.35 -18.50
N LYS A 19 23.38 17.12 -17.51
CA LYS A 19 23.76 16.96 -16.10
C LYS A 19 24.18 15.53 -15.74
N LYS A 20 24.04 14.57 -16.66
CA LYS A 20 24.32 13.12 -16.48
C LYS A 20 23.53 12.51 -15.31
N LEU A 21 22.26 12.89 -15.18
CA LEU A 21 21.39 12.36 -14.12
C LEU A 21 21.10 10.88 -14.34
N THR A 22 20.90 10.17 -13.23
CA THR A 22 20.50 8.75 -13.18
C THR A 22 18.99 8.56 -13.23
N GLU A 23 18.21 9.63 -13.14
CA GLU A 23 16.75 9.58 -13.08
C GLU A 23 16.19 10.40 -14.23
N LEU A 24 15.19 9.87 -14.93
CA LEU A 24 14.44 10.57 -15.96
C LEU A 24 12.95 10.41 -15.69
N ASP A 25 12.30 11.54 -15.43
CA ASP A 25 10.84 11.61 -15.31
C ASP A 25 10.22 12.21 -16.58
N LEU A 26 9.42 11.38 -17.25
CA LEU A 26 8.57 11.70 -18.41
C LEU A 26 7.10 11.35 -18.11
N SER A 27 6.73 11.28 -16.84
CA SER A 27 5.35 11.04 -16.42
C SER A 27 4.44 12.21 -16.72
N ASN A 28 3.14 11.92 -16.79
CA ASN A 28 2.13 12.90 -17.12
C ASN A 28 0.93 12.87 -16.14
N TYR A 29 1.24 12.98 -14.84
CA TYR A 29 0.27 12.92 -13.74
C TYR A 29 -0.87 13.95 -13.82
N TYR A 30 -0.61 15.13 -14.37
CA TYR A 30 -1.50 16.29 -14.23
C TYR A 30 -2.01 16.88 -15.56
N SER A 31 -1.54 16.43 -16.73
CA SER A 31 -2.04 17.00 -17.98
C SER A 31 -3.38 16.39 -18.40
N ALA A 32 -4.39 17.25 -18.35
CA ALA A 32 -5.65 17.04 -19.07
C ALA A 32 -5.47 17.17 -20.60
N ASP A 33 -4.34 17.70 -21.08
CA ASP A 33 -4.04 17.76 -22.50
C ASP A 33 -3.50 16.41 -22.99
N ASP A 34 -4.37 15.71 -23.71
CA ASP A 34 -4.10 14.42 -24.32
C ASP A 34 -3.04 14.45 -25.44
N SER A 35 -2.64 15.63 -25.93
CA SER A 35 -1.54 15.82 -26.89
C SER A 35 -0.16 15.78 -26.23
N GLU A 36 -0.08 15.93 -24.91
CA GLU A 36 1.16 15.84 -24.13
C GLU A 36 1.55 14.40 -23.74
N LYS A 37 0.68 13.42 -23.98
CA LYS A 37 0.89 12.02 -23.56
C LYS A 37 1.61 11.22 -24.63
N LEU A 38 2.76 10.64 -24.27
CA LEU A 38 3.61 9.84 -25.14
C LEU A 38 2.90 8.56 -25.60
N THR A 39 2.81 8.32 -26.90
CA THR A 39 2.32 7.05 -27.48
C THR A 39 3.43 6.02 -27.66
N GLU A 40 4.68 6.48 -27.70
CA GLU A 40 5.90 5.66 -27.79
C GLU A 40 6.99 6.23 -26.87
N ILE A 41 7.92 5.41 -26.40
CA ILE A 41 9.07 5.89 -25.61
C ILE A 41 10.03 6.59 -26.58
N PRO A 42 10.40 7.87 -26.35
CA PRO A 42 11.27 8.62 -27.25
C PRO A 42 12.61 7.91 -27.46
N GLY A 43 13.08 7.85 -28.71
CA GLY A 43 14.30 7.12 -29.06
C GLY A 43 15.55 7.59 -28.29
N GLU A 44 15.58 8.89 -27.99
CA GLU A 44 16.63 9.58 -27.25
C GLU A 44 16.78 9.08 -25.80
N VAL A 45 15.74 8.48 -25.22
CA VAL A 45 15.81 7.85 -23.88
C VAL A 45 16.81 6.69 -23.88
N PHE A 46 16.88 5.92 -24.97
CA PHE A 46 17.75 4.75 -25.08
C PHE A 46 19.23 5.10 -25.34
N ASP A 47 19.53 6.38 -25.54
CA ASP A 47 20.90 6.93 -25.61
C ASP A 47 21.40 7.44 -24.24
N LEU A 48 20.65 7.16 -23.15
CA LEU A 48 20.98 7.50 -21.76
C LEU A 48 21.32 6.24 -20.92
N PRO A 49 22.41 5.50 -21.22
CA PRO A 49 22.72 4.23 -20.57
C PRO A 49 23.10 4.35 -19.08
N GLN A 50 23.21 5.56 -18.55
CA GLN A 50 23.43 5.82 -17.12
C GLN A 50 22.16 5.75 -16.27
N LEU A 51 20.96 5.71 -16.88
CA LEU A 51 19.70 5.71 -16.15
C LEU A 51 19.55 4.52 -15.20
N GLU A 52 19.17 4.83 -13.98
CA GLU A 52 18.79 3.92 -12.90
C GLU A 52 17.27 3.99 -12.63
N VAL A 53 16.62 5.14 -12.86
CA VAL A 53 15.16 5.30 -12.76
C VAL A 53 14.61 5.89 -14.05
N LEU A 54 13.55 5.26 -14.59
CA LEU A 54 12.78 5.79 -15.72
C LEU A 54 11.29 5.80 -15.34
N ASN A 55 10.72 6.99 -15.21
CA ASN A 55 9.31 7.20 -14.94
C ASN A 55 8.58 7.61 -16.23
N LEU A 56 7.62 6.80 -16.66
CA LEU A 56 6.79 6.97 -17.86
C LEU A 56 5.28 6.95 -17.53
N ASN A 57 4.93 7.20 -16.27
CA ASN A 57 3.56 7.05 -15.77
C ASN A 57 2.56 7.98 -16.49
N TRP A 58 1.30 7.56 -16.62
CA TRP A 58 0.17 8.32 -17.20
C TRP A 58 0.31 8.73 -18.68
N ASN A 59 1.16 8.04 -19.44
CA ASN A 59 1.27 8.19 -20.88
C ASN A 59 0.29 7.26 -21.64
N ARG A 60 0.48 7.10 -22.94
CA ARG A 60 -0.34 6.27 -23.86
C ARG A 60 0.48 5.16 -24.53
N LEU A 61 1.56 4.72 -23.88
CA LEU A 61 2.45 3.69 -24.41
C LEU A 61 1.69 2.38 -24.61
N THR A 62 1.82 1.77 -25.79
CA THR A 62 1.20 0.46 -26.13
C THR A 62 2.20 -0.70 -26.13
N GLU A 63 3.49 -0.40 -26.17
CA GLU A 63 4.59 -1.36 -26.14
C GLU A 63 5.84 -0.76 -25.47
N ILE A 64 6.71 -1.65 -25.01
CA ILE A 64 8.09 -1.31 -24.64
C ILE A 64 8.99 -1.89 -25.74
N PRO A 65 9.83 -1.10 -26.43
CA PRO A 65 10.68 -1.61 -27.49
C PRO A 65 11.89 -2.36 -26.92
N GLU A 66 12.46 -3.28 -27.71
CA GLU A 66 13.72 -3.98 -27.39
C GLU A 66 14.89 -3.02 -27.07
N ALA A 67 14.83 -1.76 -27.53
CA ALA A 67 15.81 -0.74 -27.18
C ALA A 67 15.96 -0.49 -25.65
N ILE A 68 14.96 -0.87 -24.83
CA ILE A 68 15.02 -0.78 -23.36
C ILE A 68 16.25 -1.51 -22.77
N GLY A 69 16.74 -2.57 -23.44
CA GLY A 69 17.93 -3.30 -23.04
C GLY A 69 19.23 -2.50 -23.05
N ARG A 70 19.25 -1.31 -23.69
CA ARG A 70 20.39 -0.39 -23.63
C ARG A 70 20.55 0.26 -22.25
N LEU A 71 19.46 0.35 -21.47
CA LEU A 71 19.44 0.91 -20.12
C LEU A 71 19.94 -0.12 -19.09
N SER A 72 21.14 -0.65 -19.28
CA SER A 72 21.74 -1.71 -18.47
C SER A 72 21.87 -1.40 -16.97
N LYS A 73 21.81 -0.13 -16.57
CA LYS A 73 21.81 0.32 -15.17
C LYS A 73 20.41 0.47 -14.55
N LEU A 74 19.35 0.33 -15.33
CA LEU A 74 17.99 0.59 -14.89
C LEU A 74 17.61 -0.32 -13.73
N LYS A 75 17.19 0.30 -12.63
CA LYS A 75 16.69 -0.32 -11.40
C LYS A 75 15.17 -0.22 -11.36
N GLU A 76 14.62 0.94 -11.67
CA GLU A 76 13.19 1.18 -11.57
C GLU A 76 12.60 1.58 -12.92
N LEU A 77 11.54 0.88 -13.33
CA LEU A 77 10.77 1.20 -14.51
C LEU A 77 9.30 1.39 -14.14
N HIS A 78 8.87 2.63 -14.08
CA HIS A 78 7.49 3.00 -13.74
C HIS A 78 6.71 3.21 -15.05
N LEU A 79 5.69 2.37 -15.29
CA LEU A 79 4.89 2.34 -16.52
C LEU A 79 3.39 2.47 -16.26
N PHE A 80 3.03 2.92 -15.06
CA PHE A 80 1.68 3.03 -14.56
C PHE A 80 0.78 3.80 -15.55
N GLY A 81 -0.49 3.41 -15.70
CA GLY A 81 -1.50 4.22 -16.38
C GLY A 81 -1.34 4.34 -17.91
N ASN A 82 -0.46 3.53 -18.49
CA ASN A 82 -0.30 3.36 -19.93
C ASN A 82 -1.30 2.34 -20.50
N SER A 83 -1.10 1.88 -21.73
CA SER A 83 -1.93 0.86 -22.41
C SER A 83 -1.06 -0.28 -22.98
N ILE A 84 -0.01 -0.66 -22.24
CA ILE A 84 1.04 -1.57 -22.70
C ILE A 84 0.49 -3.00 -22.82
N VAL A 85 0.50 -3.53 -24.03
CA VAL A 85 0.09 -4.92 -24.34
C VAL A 85 1.25 -5.79 -24.81
N GLN A 86 2.41 -5.21 -25.13
CA GLN A 86 3.63 -5.91 -25.54
C GLN A 86 4.82 -5.56 -24.66
N TYR A 87 5.51 -6.61 -24.18
CA TYR A 87 6.74 -6.52 -23.39
C TYR A 87 7.86 -7.29 -24.12
N PRO A 88 9.08 -6.75 -24.22
CA PRO A 88 10.20 -7.33 -24.96
C PRO A 88 10.95 -8.35 -24.09
N ASP A 89 11.50 -9.40 -24.71
CA ASP A 89 12.21 -10.44 -23.96
C ASP A 89 13.48 -9.89 -23.28
N LEU A 90 14.09 -8.84 -23.83
CA LEU A 90 15.28 -8.19 -23.29
C LEU A 90 15.00 -7.40 -22.00
N LEU A 91 13.73 -7.07 -21.67
CA LEU A 91 13.36 -6.52 -20.36
C LEU A 91 13.65 -7.52 -19.23
N ALA A 92 13.58 -8.83 -19.52
CA ALA A 92 13.96 -9.92 -18.61
C ALA A 92 15.47 -9.99 -18.33
N LEU A 93 16.28 -9.27 -19.10
CA LEU A 93 17.75 -9.37 -19.11
C LEU A 93 18.43 -8.11 -18.56
N LEU A 94 17.67 -7.11 -18.12
CA LEU A 94 18.21 -5.96 -17.40
C LEU A 94 18.75 -6.41 -16.04
N PRO A 95 20.08 -6.34 -15.80
CA PRO A 95 20.70 -7.03 -14.67
C PRO A 95 20.46 -6.34 -13.32
N ASN A 96 19.98 -5.10 -13.33
CA ASN A 96 19.76 -4.27 -12.15
C ASN A 96 18.27 -3.99 -11.86
N LEU A 97 17.36 -4.36 -12.77
CA LEU A 97 15.95 -4.01 -12.66
C LEU A 97 15.34 -4.68 -11.43
N ASN A 98 14.83 -3.87 -10.50
CA ASN A 98 14.31 -4.27 -9.20
C ASN A 98 12.93 -3.68 -8.86
N TYR A 99 12.38 -2.78 -9.67
CA TYR A 99 10.98 -2.34 -9.56
C TYR A 99 10.36 -2.25 -10.95
N LEU A 100 9.14 -2.80 -11.08
CA LEU A 100 8.37 -2.78 -12.31
C LEU A 100 6.88 -2.56 -11.99
N GLY A 101 6.41 -1.32 -12.20
CA GLY A 101 5.01 -0.94 -11.96
C GLY A 101 4.15 -1.06 -13.23
N ILE A 102 3.13 -1.93 -13.21
CA ILE A 102 2.30 -2.31 -14.37
C ILE A 102 0.81 -2.14 -14.03
N ARG A 103 0.35 -0.89 -14.07
CA ARG A 103 -1.06 -0.53 -13.87
C ARG A 103 -1.82 -0.39 -15.19
N ARG A 104 -3.10 -0.79 -15.17
CA ARG A 104 -4.12 -0.55 -16.22
C ARG A 104 -3.87 -1.24 -17.57
N SER A 105 -3.32 -2.45 -17.55
CA SER A 105 -3.34 -3.33 -18.73
C SER A 105 -4.78 -3.80 -18.97
N LEU A 106 -5.37 -3.44 -20.12
CA LEU A 106 -6.81 -3.61 -20.43
C LEU A 106 -7.33 -5.06 -20.54
N SER A 107 -6.54 -6.06 -20.13
CA SER A 107 -6.94 -7.46 -20.03
C SER A 107 -6.97 -7.92 -18.58
N SER A 108 -8.05 -8.59 -18.18
CA SER A 108 -8.23 -9.28 -16.87
C SER A 108 -7.29 -10.47 -16.63
N LYS A 109 -6.15 -10.50 -17.33
CA LYS A 109 -5.08 -11.50 -17.30
C LYS A 109 -3.76 -10.78 -17.54
N LEU A 110 -2.76 -11.06 -16.71
CA LEU A 110 -1.37 -10.65 -16.96
C LEU A 110 -0.88 -11.26 -18.31
N PRO A 111 -0.25 -10.48 -19.22
CA PRO A 111 0.16 -10.99 -20.53
C PRO A 111 1.14 -12.17 -20.41
N PRO A 112 0.95 -13.32 -21.10
CA PRO A 112 1.81 -14.49 -20.91
C PRO A 112 3.31 -14.24 -21.16
N LYS A 113 3.67 -13.27 -22.00
CA LYS A 113 5.06 -12.83 -22.25
C LYS A 113 5.71 -12.05 -21.10
N ILE A 114 4.91 -11.48 -20.20
CA ILE A 114 5.46 -10.79 -19.01
C ILE A 114 6.00 -11.80 -17.99
N ILE A 115 5.51 -13.04 -18.03
CA ILE A 115 5.84 -14.07 -17.05
C ILE A 115 7.36 -14.36 -17.01
N PRO A 116 8.06 -14.66 -18.13
CA PRO A 116 9.50 -14.90 -18.11
C PRO A 116 10.34 -13.68 -17.72
N ILE A 117 9.81 -12.46 -17.92
CA ILE A 117 10.45 -11.20 -17.50
C ILE A 117 10.45 -11.12 -15.98
N ILE A 118 9.28 -11.27 -15.37
CA ILE A 118 9.15 -11.16 -13.92
C ILE A 118 9.92 -12.30 -13.20
N HIS A 119 10.09 -13.48 -13.83
CA HIS A 119 10.91 -14.58 -13.28
C HIS A 119 12.40 -14.25 -13.10
N LYS A 120 12.93 -13.19 -13.73
CA LYS A 120 14.34 -12.80 -13.64
C LYS A 120 14.60 -11.53 -12.82
N ILE A 121 13.55 -10.75 -12.53
CA ILE A 121 13.60 -9.55 -11.68
C ILE A 121 13.75 -10.03 -10.23
N ASN A 122 14.97 -9.96 -9.70
CA ASN A 122 15.42 -10.83 -8.60
C ASN A 122 15.30 -10.21 -7.19
N ARG A 123 14.40 -9.23 -7.11
CA ARG A 123 13.94 -8.32 -6.04
C ARG A 123 13.26 -7.18 -6.80
N LEU A 124 12.53 -6.24 -6.22
CA LEU A 124 12.08 -6.05 -4.84
C LEU A 124 10.55 -5.97 -4.85
N GLY A 125 9.97 -5.18 -5.77
CA GLY A 125 8.54 -4.90 -5.81
C GLY A 125 7.89 -5.00 -7.19
N ILE A 126 6.62 -5.43 -7.18
CA ILE A 126 5.73 -5.45 -8.34
C ILE A 126 4.45 -4.72 -7.95
N ASP A 127 4.04 -3.77 -8.78
CA ASP A 127 2.76 -3.09 -8.68
C ASP A 127 1.82 -3.58 -9.80
N LEU A 128 0.71 -4.20 -9.39
CA LEU A 128 -0.42 -4.65 -10.22
C LEU A 128 -1.72 -3.92 -9.81
N SER A 129 -1.62 -2.77 -9.15
CA SER A 129 -2.76 -1.95 -8.76
C SER A 129 -3.59 -1.52 -9.99
N ASP A 130 -4.86 -1.22 -9.75
CA ASP A 130 -5.77 -0.61 -10.76
C ASP A 130 -5.82 -1.41 -12.07
N ASN A 131 -5.93 -2.73 -11.92
CA ASN A 131 -6.21 -3.67 -12.99
C ASN A 131 -7.62 -4.27 -12.80
N GLN A 132 -7.98 -5.25 -13.61
CA GLN A 132 -9.27 -5.96 -13.52
C GLN A 132 -9.06 -7.42 -13.08
N LEU A 133 -8.15 -7.64 -12.13
CA LEU A 133 -7.85 -8.98 -11.63
C LEU A 133 -8.98 -9.45 -10.71
N THR A 134 -9.65 -10.53 -11.10
CA THR A 134 -10.62 -11.25 -10.25
C THR A 134 -9.96 -12.35 -9.41
N THR A 135 -8.73 -12.75 -9.79
CA THR A 135 -7.91 -13.80 -9.17
C THR A 135 -6.43 -13.50 -9.42
N LEU A 136 -5.53 -13.88 -8.52
CA LEU A 136 -4.10 -13.89 -8.81
C LEU A 136 -3.78 -14.89 -9.95
N PRO A 137 -2.92 -14.53 -10.93
CA PRO A 137 -2.49 -15.48 -11.93
C PRO A 137 -1.43 -16.43 -11.37
N GLU A 138 -1.56 -17.74 -11.62
CA GLU A 138 -0.64 -18.80 -11.15
C GLU A 138 0.85 -18.47 -11.37
N ALA A 139 1.16 -17.76 -12.45
CA ALA A 139 2.48 -17.29 -12.80
C ALA A 139 3.17 -16.43 -11.72
N ILE A 140 2.39 -15.66 -10.93
CA ILE A 140 2.92 -14.83 -9.85
C ILE A 140 3.59 -15.68 -8.77
N THR A 141 3.13 -16.93 -8.59
CA THR A 141 3.63 -17.83 -7.54
C THR A 141 5.07 -18.31 -7.71
N LYS A 142 5.63 -18.13 -8.90
CA LYS A 142 7.01 -18.51 -9.24
C LYS A 142 8.02 -17.43 -8.85
N LEU A 143 7.54 -16.28 -8.37
CA LEU A 143 8.31 -15.10 -8.03
C LEU A 143 8.76 -15.14 -6.56
N THR A 144 9.37 -16.25 -6.15
CA THR A 144 9.62 -16.55 -4.73
C THR A 144 10.50 -15.52 -4.02
N ASN A 145 11.24 -14.69 -4.75
CA ASN A 145 12.09 -13.61 -4.23
C ASN A 145 11.37 -12.25 -4.14
N LEU A 146 10.06 -12.19 -4.45
CA LEU A 146 9.27 -10.98 -4.36
C LEU A 146 9.09 -10.56 -2.90
N THR A 147 9.35 -9.29 -2.62
CA THR A 147 9.25 -8.70 -1.28
C THR A 147 8.14 -7.67 -1.16
N HIS A 148 7.72 -7.02 -2.24
CA HIS A 148 6.61 -6.08 -2.23
C HIS A 148 5.62 -6.45 -3.34
N LEU A 149 4.34 -6.51 -3.03
CA LEU A 149 3.28 -6.80 -3.99
C LEU A 149 2.10 -5.86 -3.75
N ASP A 150 1.81 -5.02 -4.73
CA ASP A 150 0.60 -4.20 -4.75
C ASP A 150 -0.42 -4.82 -5.72
N LEU A 151 -1.62 -5.05 -5.19
CA LEU A 151 -2.80 -5.61 -5.86
C LEU A 151 -4.04 -4.72 -5.63
N SER A 152 -3.85 -3.48 -5.19
CA SER A 152 -4.94 -2.59 -4.80
C SER A 152 -5.80 -2.16 -6.00
N ASN A 153 -7.02 -1.66 -5.76
CA ASN A 153 -7.95 -1.23 -6.81
C ASN A 153 -8.21 -2.32 -7.88
N ASN A 154 -8.47 -3.55 -7.46
CA ASN A 154 -8.75 -4.70 -8.32
C ASN A 154 -10.17 -5.27 -8.02
N GLN A 155 -10.48 -6.47 -8.51
CA GLN A 155 -11.76 -7.16 -8.30
C GLN A 155 -11.59 -8.48 -7.56
N LEU A 156 -10.54 -8.61 -6.75
CA LEU A 156 -10.21 -9.85 -6.03
C LEU A 156 -11.30 -10.14 -4.99
N LYS A 157 -11.95 -11.30 -5.13
CA LYS A 157 -12.91 -11.81 -4.13
C LYS A 157 -12.27 -12.66 -3.05
N SER A 158 -11.10 -13.20 -3.36
CA SER A 158 -10.20 -13.88 -2.43
C SER A 158 -8.76 -13.72 -2.89
N VAL A 159 -7.86 -13.68 -1.92
CA VAL A 159 -6.43 -13.89 -2.17
C VAL A 159 -6.20 -15.39 -2.13
N ALA A 160 -6.01 -16.01 -3.30
CA ALA A 160 -5.90 -17.45 -3.39
C ALA A 160 -4.61 -17.98 -2.70
N GLY A 161 -4.66 -19.22 -2.18
CA GLY A 161 -3.57 -19.82 -1.40
C GLY A 161 -2.23 -19.89 -2.15
N GLU A 162 -2.26 -19.79 -3.47
CA GLU A 162 -1.15 -19.45 -4.37
C GLU A 162 -0.18 -18.39 -3.82
N ILE A 163 -0.68 -17.35 -3.14
CA ILE A 163 0.15 -16.25 -2.63
C ILE A 163 1.19 -16.73 -1.61
N THR A 164 0.95 -17.82 -0.88
CA THR A 164 1.85 -18.28 0.20
C THR A 164 3.20 -18.77 -0.29
N LYS A 165 3.33 -19.06 -1.59
CA LYS A 165 4.62 -19.37 -2.23
C LYS A 165 5.56 -18.16 -2.26
N LEU A 166 5.05 -16.95 -2.01
CA LEU A 166 5.79 -15.70 -1.98
C LEU A 166 6.30 -15.39 -0.56
N THR A 167 6.96 -16.36 0.07
CA THR A 167 7.35 -16.30 1.49
C THR A 167 8.31 -15.16 1.84
N ASN A 168 8.95 -14.52 0.87
CA ASN A 168 9.78 -13.33 1.07
C ASN A 168 8.99 -12.01 1.10
N LEU A 169 7.66 -12.01 0.93
CA LEU A 169 6.85 -10.80 1.01
C LEU A 169 6.99 -10.11 2.38
N THR A 170 7.29 -8.82 2.33
CA THR A 170 7.36 -7.88 3.45
C THR A 170 6.27 -6.81 3.37
N LEU A 171 5.91 -6.36 2.16
CA LEU A 171 4.78 -5.45 1.93
C LEU A 171 3.74 -6.15 1.03
N LEU A 172 2.48 -6.11 1.43
CA LEU A 172 1.35 -6.60 0.64
C LEU A 172 0.19 -5.61 0.72
N TYR A 173 -0.15 -5.01 -0.42
CA TYR A 173 -1.27 -4.08 -0.56
C TYR A 173 -2.39 -4.77 -1.34
N LEU A 174 -3.60 -4.76 -0.76
CA LEU A 174 -4.81 -5.42 -1.25
C LEU A 174 -6.03 -4.50 -1.18
N SER A 175 -5.82 -3.20 -0.99
CA SER A 175 -6.88 -2.22 -0.77
C SER A 175 -7.82 -2.03 -1.95
N ASN A 176 -9.04 -1.55 -1.72
CA ASN A 176 -10.08 -1.39 -2.74
C ASN A 176 -10.25 -2.65 -3.61
N ASN A 177 -10.73 -3.71 -2.97
CA ASN A 177 -11.00 -5.00 -3.60
C ASN A 177 -12.38 -5.52 -3.13
N HIS A 178 -12.66 -6.80 -3.31
CA HIS A 178 -13.94 -7.42 -2.94
C HIS A 178 -13.73 -8.59 -1.96
N LEU A 179 -12.68 -8.53 -1.14
CA LEU A 179 -12.32 -9.59 -0.20
C LEU A 179 -13.37 -9.67 0.92
N THR A 180 -14.15 -10.75 0.97
CA THR A 180 -15.13 -11.00 2.05
C THR A 180 -14.53 -11.73 3.25
N SER A 181 -13.39 -12.40 3.05
CA SER A 181 -12.61 -13.08 4.08
C SER A 181 -11.15 -13.19 3.67
N LEU A 182 -10.25 -13.12 4.63
CA LEU A 182 -8.83 -13.41 4.44
C LEU A 182 -8.57 -14.91 4.68
N LEU A 183 -7.82 -15.57 3.80
CA LEU A 183 -7.52 -17.01 3.94
C LEU A 183 -6.56 -17.26 5.11
N GLU A 184 -6.78 -18.35 5.87
CA GLU A 184 -5.88 -18.82 6.92
C GLU A 184 -4.47 -19.12 6.38
N GLU A 185 -4.37 -19.46 5.09
CA GLU A 185 -3.11 -19.66 4.38
C GLU A 185 -2.22 -18.41 4.35
N ILE A 186 -2.75 -17.18 4.37
CA ILE A 186 -1.94 -15.95 4.33
C ILE A 186 -0.93 -15.88 5.49
N THR A 187 -1.23 -16.57 6.58
CA THR A 187 -0.44 -16.66 7.82
C THR A 187 0.89 -17.38 7.63
N GLN A 188 1.13 -17.96 6.44
CA GLN A 188 2.43 -18.48 5.99
C GLN A 188 3.41 -17.37 5.54
N LEU A 189 2.92 -16.15 5.28
CA LEU A 189 3.74 -15.00 4.86
C LEU A 189 4.39 -14.29 6.06
N THR A 190 5.11 -15.04 6.89
CA THR A 190 5.60 -14.57 8.20
C THR A 190 6.62 -13.42 8.15
N ASN A 191 7.15 -13.08 6.97
CA ASN A 191 8.03 -11.93 6.75
C ASN A 191 7.28 -10.60 6.53
N LEU A 192 5.94 -10.61 6.46
CA LEU A 192 5.14 -9.39 6.30
C LEU A 192 5.39 -8.41 7.46
N THR A 193 5.76 -7.18 7.09
CA THR A 193 5.88 -6.03 7.98
C THR A 193 4.77 -5.01 7.76
N HIS A 194 4.18 -4.96 6.56
CA HIS A 194 3.03 -4.13 6.23
C HIS A 194 1.99 -4.97 5.48
N LEU A 195 0.74 -4.91 5.94
CA LEU A 195 -0.40 -5.53 5.28
C LEU A 195 -1.52 -4.49 5.21
N ASP A 196 -1.86 -4.08 3.99
CA ASP A 196 -2.97 -3.19 3.70
C ASP A 196 -4.13 -4.00 3.10
N LEU A 197 -5.29 -3.93 3.76
CA LEU A 197 -6.55 -4.57 3.40
C LEU A 197 -7.71 -3.56 3.37
N ASN A 198 -7.43 -2.26 3.22
CA ASN A 198 -8.44 -1.21 3.35
C ASN A 198 -9.48 -1.25 2.21
N ASP A 199 -10.68 -0.68 2.38
CA ASP A 199 -11.75 -0.66 1.37
C ASP A 199 -12.05 -2.07 0.80
N ASN A 200 -12.54 -2.93 1.69
CA ASN A 200 -12.86 -4.33 1.39
C ASN A 200 -14.16 -4.74 2.11
N GLN A 201 -14.46 -6.04 2.16
CA GLN A 201 -15.72 -6.57 2.68
C GLN A 201 -15.48 -7.57 3.83
N LEU A 202 -14.33 -7.45 4.52
CA LEU A 202 -13.92 -8.36 5.57
C LEU A 202 -14.83 -8.24 6.78
N LYS A 203 -15.36 -9.38 7.24
CA LYS A 203 -16.22 -9.46 8.45
C LYS A 203 -15.47 -9.92 9.70
N SER A 204 -14.33 -10.59 9.50
CA SER A 204 -13.45 -11.09 10.54
C SER A 204 -12.04 -11.31 9.98
N LEU A 205 -11.05 -11.32 10.86
CA LEU A 205 -9.71 -11.82 10.56
C LEU A 205 -9.59 -13.32 10.90
N PRO A 206 -8.72 -14.08 10.22
CA PRO A 206 -8.40 -15.46 10.58
C PRO A 206 -7.61 -15.52 11.89
N GLU A 207 -7.85 -16.54 12.72
CA GLU A 207 -7.16 -16.73 14.01
C GLU A 207 -5.63 -16.83 13.84
N GLY A 208 -5.17 -17.43 12.73
CA GLY A 208 -3.76 -17.54 12.42
C GLY A 208 -3.06 -16.22 12.11
N ILE A 209 -3.75 -15.07 12.04
CA ILE A 209 -3.13 -13.75 11.83
C ILE A 209 -1.96 -13.52 12.80
N THR A 210 -2.07 -14.06 14.01
CA THR A 210 -1.03 -14.21 15.06
C THR A 210 0.36 -14.63 14.57
N LYS A 211 0.47 -15.38 13.48
CA LYS A 211 1.76 -15.87 12.93
C LYS A 211 2.54 -14.79 12.18
N LEU A 212 1.89 -13.69 11.81
CA LEU A 212 2.50 -12.55 11.12
C LEU A 212 3.24 -11.61 12.10
N THR A 213 4.06 -12.18 12.99
CA THR A 213 4.65 -11.48 14.13
C THR A 213 5.60 -10.33 13.76
N ASN A 214 6.03 -10.24 12.51
CA ASN A 214 6.83 -9.14 11.99
C ASN A 214 6.00 -7.92 11.56
N LEU A 215 4.65 -7.99 11.60
CA LEU A 215 3.79 -6.86 11.24
C LEU A 215 4.05 -5.64 12.14
N THR A 216 4.24 -4.52 11.47
CA THR A 216 4.41 -3.17 12.05
C THR A 216 3.26 -2.25 11.65
N HIS A 217 2.68 -2.46 10.46
CA HIS A 217 1.54 -1.70 9.96
C HIS A 217 0.47 -2.69 9.49
N LEU A 218 -0.76 -2.51 9.99
CA LEU A 218 -1.94 -3.25 9.57
C LEU A 218 -3.07 -2.25 9.32
N ASP A 219 -3.49 -2.17 8.05
CA ASP A 219 -4.61 -1.32 7.64
C ASP A 219 -5.83 -2.18 7.31
N LEU A 220 -6.95 -1.86 7.96
CA LEU A 220 -8.25 -2.49 7.83
C LEU A 220 -9.37 -1.46 7.70
N ASN A 221 -9.08 -0.21 7.32
CA ASN A 221 -10.12 0.82 7.18
C ASN A 221 -11.15 0.45 6.11
N ASP A 222 -12.37 0.98 6.21
CA ASP A 222 -13.47 0.70 5.26
C ASP A 222 -13.73 -0.80 5.04
N ASN A 223 -14.13 -1.48 6.13
CA ASN A 223 -14.46 -2.91 6.12
C ASN A 223 -15.76 -3.19 6.90
N GLN A 224 -16.08 -4.46 7.13
CA GLN A 224 -17.32 -4.91 7.79
C GLN A 224 -17.03 -5.61 9.13
N LEU A 225 -15.91 -5.30 9.79
CA LEU A 225 -15.49 -5.94 11.04
C LEU A 225 -16.44 -5.55 12.17
N THR A 226 -17.12 -6.53 12.76
CA THR A 226 -17.93 -6.35 13.98
C THR A 226 -17.11 -6.51 15.26
N SER A 227 -15.95 -7.16 15.14
CA SER A 227 -15.00 -7.48 16.20
C SER A 227 -13.63 -7.77 15.59
N VAL A 228 -12.57 -7.48 16.34
CA VAL A 228 -11.21 -7.96 16.07
C VAL A 228 -10.96 -9.17 16.98
N PRO A 229 -10.31 -10.26 16.53
CA PRO A 229 -10.03 -11.40 17.40
C PRO A 229 -8.92 -11.07 18.43
N GLU A 230 -8.97 -11.67 19.62
CA GLU A 230 -7.99 -11.49 20.70
C GLU A 230 -6.56 -11.79 20.20
N GLU A 231 -6.45 -12.75 19.29
CA GLU A 231 -5.31 -13.09 18.44
C GLU A 231 -4.48 -11.89 17.94
N ILE A 232 -5.09 -10.75 17.60
CA ILE A 232 -4.34 -9.58 17.10
C ILE A 232 -3.27 -9.10 18.10
N THR A 233 -3.48 -9.33 19.38
CA THR A 233 -2.62 -8.87 20.49
C THR A 233 -1.25 -9.52 20.51
N LYS A 234 -1.09 -10.66 19.81
CA LYS A 234 0.19 -11.35 19.63
C LYS A 234 1.09 -10.65 18.59
N LEU A 235 0.57 -9.67 17.84
CA LEU A 235 1.31 -8.86 16.86
C LEU A 235 2.06 -7.70 17.53
N THR A 236 2.90 -8.02 18.52
CA THR A 236 3.51 -7.04 19.43
C THR A 236 4.46 -6.03 18.76
N ASN A 237 4.83 -6.23 17.49
CA ASN A 237 5.61 -5.27 16.70
C ASN A 237 4.76 -4.18 16.00
N LEU A 238 3.42 -4.24 16.08
CA LEU A 238 2.55 -3.22 15.50
C LEU A 238 2.83 -1.84 16.09
N THR A 239 3.10 -0.89 15.19
CA THR A 239 3.22 0.55 15.47
C THR A 239 2.03 1.33 14.90
N HIS A 240 1.40 0.81 13.84
CA HIS A 240 0.23 1.42 13.21
C HIS A 240 -0.88 0.36 13.05
N LEU A 241 -2.07 0.70 13.55
CA LEU A 241 -3.28 -0.10 13.37
C LEU A 241 -4.45 0.84 13.01
N ASP A 242 -4.96 0.69 11.79
CA ASP A 242 -6.17 1.35 11.36
C ASP A 242 -7.33 0.36 11.31
N LEU A 243 -8.40 0.69 12.03
CA LEU A 243 -9.66 -0.06 12.15
C LEU A 243 -10.86 0.86 11.89
N SER A 244 -10.64 2.02 11.26
CA SER A 244 -11.68 3.01 11.04
C SER A 244 -12.71 2.58 9.99
N ASN A 245 -13.87 3.22 9.99
CA ASN A 245 -15.00 2.91 9.11
C ASN A 245 -15.34 1.42 9.08
N ASN A 246 -15.66 0.89 10.27
CA ASN A 246 -16.00 -0.50 10.52
C ASN A 246 -17.26 -0.58 11.42
N GLN A 247 -17.57 -1.76 11.95
CA GLN A 247 -18.78 -2.02 12.73
C GLN A 247 -18.46 -2.44 14.18
N LEU A 248 -17.29 -2.01 14.71
CA LEU A 248 -16.83 -2.38 16.04
C LEU A 248 -17.72 -1.75 17.11
N THR A 249 -18.32 -2.58 17.96
CA THR A 249 -19.20 -2.12 19.06
C THR A 249 -18.48 -2.01 20.42
N SER A 250 -17.31 -2.62 20.53
CA SER A 250 -16.43 -2.61 21.70
C SER A 250 -14.96 -2.79 21.27
N LEU A 251 -14.04 -2.14 21.99
CA LEU A 251 -12.61 -2.39 21.89
C LEU A 251 -12.22 -3.48 22.90
N LEU A 252 -11.42 -4.46 22.50
CA LEU A 252 -10.89 -5.49 23.41
C LEU A 252 -9.94 -4.85 24.43
N GLU A 253 -10.02 -5.26 25.70
CA GLU A 253 -9.08 -4.80 26.75
C GLU A 253 -7.65 -5.27 26.45
N GLU A 254 -7.52 -6.41 25.77
CA GLU A 254 -6.26 -7.04 25.41
C GLU A 254 -5.51 -6.29 24.29
N ILE A 255 -6.16 -5.39 23.53
CA ILE A 255 -5.48 -4.52 22.54
C ILE A 255 -4.31 -3.75 23.17
N THR A 256 -4.39 -3.55 24.49
CA THR A 256 -3.42 -2.85 25.33
C THR A 256 -2.10 -3.61 25.55
N GLN A 257 -2.01 -4.84 25.04
CA GLN A 257 -0.76 -5.60 24.88
C GLN A 257 0.10 -5.11 23.71
N LEU A 258 -0.48 -4.39 22.72
CA LEU A 258 0.22 -3.84 21.57
C LEU A 258 1.00 -2.56 21.91
N THR A 259 1.87 -2.64 22.91
CA THR A 259 2.53 -1.49 23.55
C THR A 259 3.46 -0.67 22.63
N ASN A 260 3.80 -1.19 21.45
CA ASN A 260 4.56 -0.46 20.41
C ASN A 260 3.68 0.45 19.53
N LEU A 261 2.34 0.43 19.67
CA LEU A 261 1.45 1.30 18.89
C LEU A 261 1.78 2.78 19.10
N THR A 262 2.03 3.47 17.99
CA THR A 262 2.16 4.91 17.87
C THR A 262 0.91 5.54 17.25
N LEU A 263 0.21 4.80 16.38
CA LEU A 263 -1.06 5.20 15.77
C LEU A 263 -2.11 4.12 16.00
N LEU A 264 -3.26 4.52 16.55
CA LEU A 264 -4.47 3.71 16.63
C LEU A 264 -5.66 4.53 16.11
N ASN A 265 -6.21 4.13 14.96
CA ASN A 265 -7.41 4.75 14.40
C ASN A 265 -8.61 3.81 14.56
N LEU A 266 -9.63 4.32 15.25
CA LEU A 266 -10.91 3.67 15.55
C LEU A 266 -12.10 4.56 15.15
N GLY A 267 -11.85 5.61 14.35
CA GLY A 267 -12.90 6.53 13.89
C GLY A 267 -14.00 5.83 13.08
N PHE A 268 -15.20 6.39 12.98
CA PHE A 268 -16.32 5.85 12.21
C PHE A 268 -16.64 4.39 12.61
N ASN A 269 -16.95 4.19 13.89
CA ASN A 269 -17.31 2.89 14.46
C ASN A 269 -18.52 3.02 15.40
N GLN A 270 -18.83 1.99 16.19
CA GLN A 270 -19.99 1.94 17.08
C GLN A 270 -19.57 1.78 18.55
N LEU A 271 -18.35 2.22 18.90
CA LEU A 271 -17.78 2.07 20.24
C LEU A 271 -18.56 2.90 21.27
N LYS A 272 -18.91 2.28 22.39
CA LYS A 272 -19.68 2.92 23.48
C LYS A 272 -18.81 3.35 24.68
N SER A 273 -17.60 2.81 24.76
CA SER A 273 -16.62 3.06 25.81
C SER A 273 -15.21 2.73 25.31
N VAL A 274 -14.21 3.39 25.91
CA VAL A 274 -12.79 3.04 25.79
C VAL A 274 -12.35 2.44 27.15
N PRO A 275 -11.65 1.29 27.18
CA PRO A 275 -11.17 0.69 28.43
C PRO A 275 -10.10 1.55 29.12
N GLU A 276 -10.01 1.51 30.46
CA GLU A 276 -8.98 2.28 31.20
C GLU A 276 -7.56 1.77 30.92
N GLU A 277 -7.45 0.50 30.54
CA GLU A 277 -6.24 -0.20 30.13
C GLU A 277 -5.59 0.43 28.89
N ILE A 278 -6.31 1.26 28.11
CA ILE A 278 -5.75 2.00 26.96
C ILE A 278 -4.47 2.74 27.33
N THR A 279 -4.35 3.12 28.61
CA THR A 279 -3.17 3.75 29.20
C THR A 279 -1.87 2.95 29.18
N LYS A 280 -1.90 1.64 28.88
CA LYS A 280 -0.70 0.84 28.65
C LYS A 280 -0.06 1.12 27.29
N LEU A 281 -0.80 1.70 26.34
CA LEU A 281 -0.31 2.09 25.02
C LEU A 281 0.49 3.40 25.07
N THR A 282 1.50 3.46 25.95
CA THR A 282 2.24 4.70 26.29
C THR A 282 2.99 5.33 25.12
N ASN A 283 3.18 4.60 24.02
CA ASN A 283 3.83 5.10 22.80
C ASN A 283 2.87 5.80 21.82
N LEU A 284 1.54 5.81 22.08
CA LEU A 284 0.57 6.46 21.20
C LEU A 284 0.85 7.95 21.05
N THR A 285 0.97 8.38 19.79
CA THR A 285 1.04 9.78 19.36
C THR A 285 -0.25 10.20 18.65
N LEU A 286 -0.95 9.27 18.01
CA LEU A 286 -2.26 9.49 17.39
C LEU A 286 -3.29 8.49 17.92
N LEU A 287 -4.40 9.01 18.45
CA LEU A 287 -5.59 8.24 18.77
C LEU A 287 -6.81 8.92 18.13
N ASP A 288 -7.45 8.23 17.18
CA ASP A 288 -8.70 8.69 16.56
C ASP A 288 -9.88 7.82 17.01
N LEU A 289 -10.91 8.47 17.54
CA LEU A 289 -12.17 7.90 18.02
C LEU A 289 -13.37 8.71 17.48
N ASN A 290 -13.19 9.50 16.41
CA ASN A 290 -14.26 10.30 15.78
C ASN A 290 -15.46 9.44 15.36
N ASP A 291 -16.65 10.01 15.29
CA ASP A 291 -17.87 9.34 14.79
C ASP A 291 -18.07 7.94 15.43
N ASN A 292 -18.40 7.98 16.72
CA ASN A 292 -18.60 6.83 17.58
C ASN A 292 -19.73 7.11 18.60
N GLN A 293 -20.01 6.17 19.50
CA GLN A 293 -21.09 6.26 20.48
C GLN A 293 -20.59 6.53 21.91
N LEU A 294 -19.40 7.12 22.05
CA LEU A 294 -18.75 7.35 23.34
C LEU A 294 -19.50 8.43 24.13
N LYS A 295 -19.85 8.11 25.39
CA LYS A 295 -20.54 9.04 26.30
C LYS A 295 -19.60 9.75 27.27
N ASN A 296 -18.47 9.13 27.57
CA ASN A 296 -17.39 9.65 28.38
C ASN A 296 -16.07 9.10 27.83
N ILE A 297 -14.96 9.79 28.09
CA ILE A 297 -13.59 9.29 27.94
C ILE A 297 -13.05 9.01 29.36
N PRO A 298 -12.37 7.88 29.61
CA PRO A 298 -11.84 7.59 30.94
C PRO A 298 -10.79 8.62 31.36
N GLU A 299 -10.82 9.03 32.63
CA GLU A 299 -9.81 9.93 33.25
C GLU A 299 -8.38 9.41 33.04
N ALA A 300 -8.25 8.08 32.95
CA ALA A 300 -7.04 7.37 32.63
C ALA A 300 -6.33 7.92 31.35
N ILE A 301 -7.06 8.43 30.35
CA ILE A 301 -6.49 8.95 29.08
C ILE A 301 -5.34 9.95 29.30
N ALA A 302 -5.38 10.70 30.41
CA ALA A 302 -4.34 11.63 30.87
C ALA A 302 -2.92 11.03 30.98
N LYS A 303 -2.80 9.69 31.06
CA LYS A 303 -1.51 8.98 31.11
C LYS A 303 -0.85 8.83 29.74
N LEU A 304 -1.57 9.02 28.63
CA LEU A 304 -1.05 8.92 27.27
C LEU A 304 -0.30 10.21 26.86
N THR A 305 0.72 10.58 27.64
CA THR A 305 1.41 11.88 27.55
C THR A 305 2.17 12.09 26.24
N ASN A 306 2.35 11.06 25.40
CA ASN A 306 2.93 11.17 24.07
C ASN A 306 1.91 11.55 22.97
N LEU A 307 0.60 11.61 23.26
CA LEU A 307 -0.42 12.00 22.29
C LEU A 307 -0.16 13.42 21.76
N THR A 308 -0.09 13.53 20.44
CA THR A 308 -0.02 14.77 19.67
C THR A 308 -1.34 15.07 18.96
N LEU A 309 -2.09 14.03 18.57
CA LEU A 309 -3.44 14.14 18.02
C LEU A 309 -4.41 13.24 18.80
N LEU A 310 -5.51 13.81 19.27
CA LEU A 310 -6.65 13.10 19.82
C LEU A 310 -7.93 13.59 19.13
N SER A 311 -8.63 12.68 18.46
CA SER A 311 -9.89 12.98 17.77
C SER A 311 -11.06 12.31 18.47
N LEU A 312 -12.04 13.12 18.88
CA LEU A 312 -13.21 12.71 19.66
C LEU A 312 -14.52 13.26 19.08
N GLY A 313 -14.48 13.89 17.90
CA GLY A 313 -15.64 14.52 17.27
C GLY A 313 -16.76 13.53 16.97
N ASP A 314 -17.97 14.05 16.71
CA ASP A 314 -19.16 13.27 16.35
C ASP A 314 -19.49 12.12 17.35
N ASN A 315 -19.19 12.33 18.63
CA ASN A 315 -19.53 11.43 19.73
C ASN A 315 -20.68 11.96 20.62
N GLN A 316 -21.02 11.23 21.67
CA GLN A 316 -22.07 11.57 22.65
C GLN A 316 -21.50 12.16 23.95
N LEU A 317 -20.31 12.76 23.89
CA LEU A 317 -19.59 13.31 25.04
C LEU A 317 -20.31 14.53 25.63
N LYS A 318 -20.44 14.57 26.95
CA LYS A 318 -20.97 15.74 27.69
C LYS A 318 -19.88 16.66 28.22
N SER A 319 -18.71 16.10 28.45
CA SER A 319 -17.53 16.74 29.02
C SER A 319 -16.31 15.87 28.75
N LEU A 320 -15.13 16.47 28.77
CA LEU A 320 -13.86 15.76 28.80
C LEU A 320 -13.42 15.49 30.26
N PRO A 321 -12.59 14.47 30.52
CA PRO A 321 -11.92 14.29 31.81
C PRO A 321 -11.04 15.51 32.15
N GLU A 322 -10.89 15.84 33.44
CA GLU A 322 -10.10 17.02 33.86
C GLU A 322 -8.62 16.86 33.49
N GLY A 323 -8.11 15.63 33.60
CA GLY A 323 -6.77 15.23 33.24
C GLY A 323 -6.44 15.30 31.75
N ILE A 324 -7.39 15.66 30.87
CA ILE A 324 -7.06 16.01 29.47
C ILE A 324 -6.01 17.13 29.41
N THR A 325 -5.99 18.00 30.41
CA THR A 325 -5.01 19.09 30.58
C THR A 325 -3.58 18.60 30.85
N ASN A 326 -3.38 17.33 31.21
CA ASN A 326 -2.06 16.73 31.42
C ASN A 326 -1.41 16.24 30.11
N LEU A 327 -2.14 16.24 28.99
CA LEU A 327 -1.61 15.85 27.67
C LEU A 327 -0.76 16.98 27.06
N THR A 328 0.40 17.26 27.67
CA THR A 328 1.23 18.43 27.34
C THR A 328 1.84 18.42 25.94
N ASN A 329 1.87 17.28 25.26
CA ASN A 329 2.29 17.15 23.86
C ASN A 329 1.14 17.29 22.84
N LEU A 330 -0.11 17.42 23.30
CA LEU A 330 -1.28 17.45 22.43
C LEU A 330 -1.33 18.75 21.62
N THR A 331 -1.22 18.63 20.29
CA THR A 331 -1.24 19.76 19.36
C THR A 331 -2.57 19.88 18.61
N ILE A 332 -3.28 18.75 18.43
CA ILE A 332 -4.56 18.67 17.73
C ILE A 332 -5.57 17.94 18.62
N LEU A 333 -6.66 18.63 18.96
CA LEU A 333 -7.82 18.07 19.64
C LEU A 333 -9.07 18.38 18.81
N ILE A 334 -9.79 17.35 18.38
CA ILE A 334 -11.05 17.45 17.61
C ILE A 334 -12.19 16.98 18.53
N LEU A 335 -13.30 17.73 18.58
CA LEU A 335 -14.43 17.57 19.50
C LEU A 335 -15.77 17.77 18.80
#